data_AF-A0A853B0S6-F1
#
_entry.id   AF-A0A853B0S6-F1
#
_cell.length_a   1.000
_cell.length_b   1.000
_cell.length_c   1.000
_cell.angle_alpha   90.00
_cell.angle_beta   90.00
_cell.angle_gamma   90.00
#
_symmetry.space_group_name_H-M   'P 1'
#
loop_
_entity.id
_entity.type
_entity.pdbx_description
1 polymer ?
#
loop_
_entity_poly.entity_id
_entity_poly.type
_entity_poly.pdbx_seq_one_letter_code
_entity_poly.pdbx_strand_id
1 'polypeptide(L)'
;MSRSPPWSWRNPRSTADLYGLPTWAHYGVGSAGGGAWRELAAHVMTSEDVLSGGGGNFLLLYHWRILGRGPRQAVSAAEREEAVAFWHDHTGVRRRLDALAESAADLVLFLEHVPHDLHTWMHEDACGMVERDLTAIARSLRRLGLWHFDAHFRNLVTDGERLHLTDFGLASSTRFRLTMDERRFLDDHVRHDECYLLAHLVNWIVRELGGVGDVRARNDAIRTGVLPSLPPEAEAIVRRHAPVAAVVNDFYFRLHTESRRVPFPRNEIEDALAGS
;
A
#
# COMPACT_ATOMS: atom_id res chain seq x y z
N MET A 1 -13.79 -38.09 9.83
CA MET A 1 -12.34 -38.32 9.71
C MET A 1 -11.80 -37.41 8.62
N SER A 2 -11.28 -36.23 8.98
CA SER A 2 -10.69 -35.28 8.04
C SER A 2 -9.29 -35.77 7.69
N ARG A 3 -9.07 -36.20 6.44
CA ARG A 3 -7.72 -36.51 5.94
C ARG A 3 -6.97 -35.18 5.82
N SER A 4 -5.93 -34.98 6.63
CA SER A 4 -4.96 -33.91 6.41
C SER A 4 -4.42 -34.02 4.98
N PRO A 5 -4.29 -32.91 4.23
CA PRO A 5 -3.65 -32.94 2.92
C PRO A 5 -2.21 -33.48 3.02
N PRO A 6 -1.69 -34.19 2.01
CA PRO A 6 -0.35 -34.80 2.04
C PRO A 6 0.82 -33.80 1.96
N TRP A 7 0.57 -32.50 2.19
CA TRP A 7 1.55 -31.44 1.98
C TRP A 7 2.17 -31.00 3.30
N SER A 8 3.51 -31.14 3.44
CA SER A 8 4.26 -30.50 4.52
C SER A 8 4.72 -29.11 4.07
N TRP A 9 4.09 -28.06 4.60
CA TRP A 9 4.47 -26.68 4.28
C TRP A 9 5.75 -26.29 5.01
N ARG A 10 6.68 -25.64 4.29
CA ARG A 10 7.87 -25.02 4.90
C ARG A 10 7.49 -23.65 5.46
N ASN A 11 7.92 -23.35 6.68
CA ASN A 11 7.71 -22.06 7.36
C ASN A 11 6.23 -21.62 7.52
N PRO A 12 5.32 -22.48 8.03
CA PRO A 12 3.92 -22.09 8.23
C PRO A 12 3.83 -20.89 9.18
N ARG A 13 2.99 -19.91 8.81
CA ARG A 13 2.76 -18.66 9.56
C ARG A 13 4.01 -17.79 9.81
N SER A 14 5.10 -18.04 9.07
CA SER A 14 6.31 -17.23 9.22
C SER A 14 6.15 -15.88 8.52
N THR A 15 6.23 -14.79 9.29
CA THR A 15 6.28 -13.41 8.78
C THR A 15 7.69 -12.96 8.40
N ALA A 16 8.66 -13.88 8.36
CA ALA A 16 10.05 -13.53 8.05
C ALA A 16 10.29 -13.34 6.57
N ASP A 17 11.29 -12.54 6.24
CA ASP A 17 11.81 -12.51 4.88
C ASP A 17 12.58 -13.82 4.60
N LEU A 18 11.97 -14.67 3.79
CA LEU A 18 12.54 -15.97 3.39
C LEU A 18 13.41 -15.87 2.14
N TYR A 19 13.37 -14.74 1.45
CA TYR A 19 13.98 -14.57 0.15
C TYR A 19 15.09 -13.54 0.14
N GLY A 20 15.30 -12.78 1.23
CA GLY A 20 16.26 -11.69 1.25
C GLY A 20 15.82 -10.60 0.26
N LEU A 21 14.55 -10.20 0.32
CA LEU A 21 14.01 -9.14 -0.51
C LEU A 21 14.65 -7.82 -0.12
N PRO A 22 15.00 -6.97 -1.10
CA PRO A 22 15.46 -5.63 -0.79
C PRO A 22 14.29 -4.82 -0.24
N THR A 23 14.53 -3.98 0.75
CA THR A 23 13.46 -3.24 1.43
C THR A 23 12.67 -2.31 0.51
N TRP A 24 13.29 -1.78 -0.54
CA TRP A 24 12.60 -0.97 -1.57
C TRP A 24 11.65 -1.77 -2.48
N ALA A 25 11.60 -3.10 -2.38
CA ALA A 25 10.57 -3.91 -3.03
C ALA A 25 9.22 -3.89 -2.29
N HIS A 26 9.14 -3.18 -1.15
CA HIS A 26 7.90 -2.98 -0.40
C HIS A 26 7.05 -1.82 -0.92
N TYR A 27 7.60 -0.89 -1.71
CA TYR A 27 6.80 0.21 -2.26
C TYR A 27 5.84 -0.28 -3.36
N GLY A 28 4.63 0.30 -3.38
CA GLY A 28 3.60 0.09 -4.40
C GLY A 28 3.90 0.60 -5.82
N VAL A 29 5.14 0.44 -6.30
CA VAL A 29 5.55 0.75 -7.69
C VAL A 29 5.70 -0.50 -8.57
N GLY A 30 5.30 -1.63 -8.00
CA GLY A 30 5.50 -3.01 -8.44
C GLY A 30 5.45 -3.88 -7.18
N SER A 31 5.49 -5.21 -7.32
CA SER A 31 5.54 -6.06 -6.12
C SER A 31 6.30 -7.36 -6.39
N ALA A 32 7.27 -7.67 -5.53
CA ALA A 32 7.76 -9.04 -5.36
C ALA A 32 6.93 -9.82 -4.33
N GLY A 33 6.05 -9.13 -3.58
CA GLY A 33 5.20 -9.64 -2.51
C GLY A 33 5.97 -9.98 -1.24
N GLY A 34 5.55 -9.41 -0.09
CA GLY A 34 6.17 -9.64 1.23
C GLY A 34 5.92 -11.04 1.80
N GLY A 35 5.03 -11.82 1.18
CA GLY A 35 4.69 -13.19 1.52
C GLY A 35 3.29 -13.31 2.12
N ALA A 36 2.54 -14.34 1.72
CA ALA A 36 1.14 -14.50 2.08
C ALA A 36 0.88 -14.55 3.60
N TRP A 37 1.85 -15.04 4.39
CA TRP A 37 1.74 -15.04 5.83
C TRP A 37 1.82 -13.65 6.47
N ARG A 38 2.54 -12.68 5.86
CA ARG A 38 2.55 -11.29 6.31
C ARG A 38 1.19 -10.64 6.08
N GLU A 39 0.63 -10.83 4.90
CA GLU A 39 -0.69 -10.32 4.55
C GLU A 39 -1.78 -10.88 5.47
N LEU A 40 -1.80 -12.20 5.71
CA LEU A 40 -2.72 -12.79 6.68
C LEU A 40 -2.51 -12.23 8.08
N ALA A 41 -1.26 -12.08 8.53
CA ALA A 41 -0.98 -11.53 9.86
C ALA A 41 -1.47 -10.08 9.99
N ALA A 42 -1.32 -9.26 8.94
CA ALA A 42 -1.85 -7.91 8.89
C ALA A 42 -3.39 -7.88 8.97
N HIS A 43 -4.08 -8.74 8.19
CA HIS A 43 -5.54 -8.87 8.28
C HIS A 43 -6.02 -9.33 9.66
N VAL A 44 -5.31 -10.26 10.31
CA VAL A 44 -5.62 -10.66 11.69
C VAL A 44 -5.46 -9.47 12.64
N MET A 45 -4.34 -8.75 12.56
CA MET A 45 -4.07 -7.59 13.41
C MET A 45 -5.13 -6.50 13.28
N THR A 46 -5.55 -6.16 12.05
CA THR A 46 -6.57 -5.13 11.82
C THR A 46 -7.96 -5.59 12.21
N SER A 47 -8.30 -6.87 12.00
CA SER A 47 -9.57 -7.44 12.46
C SER A 47 -9.68 -7.45 13.98
N GLU A 48 -8.61 -7.83 14.69
CA GLU A 48 -8.57 -7.79 16.16
C GLU A 48 -8.72 -6.36 16.69
N ASP A 49 -8.09 -5.37 16.05
CA ASP A 49 -8.25 -3.96 16.40
C ASP A 49 -9.71 -3.52 16.25
N VAL A 50 -10.37 -3.81 15.11
CA VAL A 50 -11.80 -3.52 14.89
C VAL A 50 -12.67 -4.18 15.97
N LEU A 51 -12.49 -5.48 16.21
CA LEU A 51 -13.31 -6.24 17.17
C LEU A 51 -13.10 -5.80 18.62
N SER A 52 -11.94 -5.21 18.94
CA SER A 52 -11.65 -4.63 20.26
C SER A 52 -12.16 -3.19 20.46
N GLY A 53 -12.84 -2.62 19.45
CA GLY A 53 -13.34 -1.24 19.48
C GLY A 53 -12.30 -0.20 19.06
N GLY A 54 -11.26 -0.61 18.32
CA GLY A 54 -10.24 0.24 17.74
C GLY A 54 -10.70 1.00 16.48
N GLY A 55 -9.87 1.01 15.44
CA GLY A 55 -10.14 1.71 14.19
C GLY A 55 -11.11 0.95 13.30
N GLY A 56 -12.29 1.51 13.01
CA GLY A 56 -13.33 0.88 12.19
C GLY A 56 -13.09 0.92 10.67
N ASN A 57 -11.91 1.33 10.20
CA ASN A 57 -11.58 1.54 8.79
C ASN A 57 -10.83 0.34 8.16
N PHE A 58 -11.07 -0.87 8.65
CA PHE A 58 -10.49 -2.10 8.11
C PHE A 58 -11.58 -3.16 7.94
N LEU A 59 -11.42 -4.02 6.93
CA LEU A 59 -12.33 -5.15 6.70
C LEU A 59 -12.09 -6.25 7.73
N LEU A 60 -13.17 -6.88 8.20
CA LEU A 60 -13.07 -8.07 9.05
C LEU A 60 -12.64 -9.30 8.24
N LEU A 61 -11.63 -10.02 8.74
CA LEU A 61 -11.27 -11.35 8.28
C LEU A 61 -12.15 -12.39 8.97
N TYR A 62 -13.11 -12.95 8.24
CA TYR A 62 -13.95 -14.03 8.75
C TYR A 62 -13.23 -15.37 8.77
N HIS A 63 -12.36 -15.61 7.79
CA HIS A 63 -11.69 -16.90 7.66
C HIS A 63 -10.49 -16.87 6.73
N TRP A 64 -9.66 -17.90 6.78
CA TRP A 64 -8.64 -18.16 5.77
C TRP A 64 -8.42 -19.66 5.56
N ARG A 65 -8.00 -20.03 4.35
CA ARG A 65 -7.68 -21.42 3.99
C ARG A 65 -6.48 -21.48 3.06
N ILE A 66 -5.70 -22.55 3.17
CA ILE A 66 -4.75 -22.92 2.12
C ILE A 66 -5.50 -23.85 1.18
N LEU A 67 -5.61 -23.47 -0.08
CA LEU A 67 -6.22 -24.28 -1.13
C LEU A 67 -5.16 -24.68 -2.15
N GLY A 68 -5.45 -25.72 -2.94
CA GLY A 68 -4.65 -26.02 -4.13
C GLY A 68 -4.63 -24.82 -5.07
N ARG A 69 -3.55 -24.65 -5.82
CA ARG A 69 -3.34 -23.52 -6.72
C ARG A 69 -4.57 -23.29 -7.61
N GLY A 70 -5.10 -22.08 -7.59
CA GLY A 70 -6.15 -21.64 -8.49
C GLY A 70 -5.65 -21.38 -9.91
N PRO A 71 -6.55 -21.22 -10.89
CA PRO A 71 -6.17 -20.80 -12.23
C PRO A 71 -5.47 -19.43 -12.19
N ARG A 72 -4.30 -19.34 -12.82
CA ARG A 72 -3.53 -18.09 -12.98
C ARG A 72 -2.98 -18.01 -14.39
N GLN A 73 -2.81 -16.79 -14.89
CA GLN A 73 -2.07 -16.56 -16.12
C GLN A 73 -0.63 -17.07 -15.95
N ALA A 74 -0.16 -17.84 -16.92
CA ALA A 74 1.23 -18.27 -16.95
C ALA A 74 2.10 -17.06 -17.28
N VAL A 75 3.09 -16.78 -16.42
CA VAL A 75 4.12 -15.78 -16.68
C VAL A 75 5.20 -16.43 -17.54
N SER A 76 5.44 -15.88 -18.73
CA SER A 76 6.49 -16.34 -19.63
C SER A 76 7.88 -16.12 -19.04
N ALA A 77 8.88 -16.81 -19.61
CA ALA A 77 10.27 -16.58 -19.21
C ALA A 77 10.71 -15.14 -19.45
N ALA A 78 10.28 -14.52 -20.56
CA ALA A 78 10.62 -13.14 -20.90
C ALA A 78 10.02 -12.15 -19.89
N GLU A 79 8.72 -12.26 -19.58
CA GLU A 79 8.05 -11.41 -18.58
C GLU A 79 8.70 -11.56 -17.19
N ARG A 80 9.19 -12.75 -16.84
CA ARG A 80 9.92 -12.97 -15.59
C ARG A 80 11.27 -12.26 -15.58
N GLU A 81 12.04 -12.37 -16.66
CA GLU A 81 13.32 -11.67 -16.77
C GLU A 81 13.12 -10.15 -16.74
N GLU A 82 12.07 -9.63 -17.40
CA GLU A 82 11.69 -8.22 -17.31
C GLU A 82 11.33 -7.81 -15.89
N ALA A 83 10.56 -8.62 -15.16
CA ALA A 83 10.23 -8.35 -13.77
C ALA A 83 11.46 -8.37 -12.85
N VAL A 84 12.43 -9.25 -13.10
CA VAL A 84 13.68 -9.29 -12.32
C VAL A 84 14.57 -8.08 -12.66
N ALA A 85 14.68 -7.73 -13.94
CA ALA A 85 15.41 -6.55 -14.40
C ALA A 85 14.79 -5.26 -13.85
N PHE A 86 13.46 -5.19 -13.75
CA PHE A 86 12.73 -4.08 -13.13
C PHE A 86 13.22 -3.83 -11.70
N TRP A 87 13.60 -4.89 -10.98
CA TRP A 87 14.14 -4.85 -9.63
C TRP A 87 15.67 -4.97 -9.60
N HIS A 88 16.37 -4.39 -10.59
CA HIS A 88 17.84 -4.29 -10.62
C HIS A 88 18.55 -5.65 -10.47
N ASP A 89 18.00 -6.68 -11.11
CA ASP A 89 18.52 -8.04 -11.11
C ASP A 89 18.71 -8.65 -9.70
N HIS A 90 17.94 -8.18 -8.72
CA HIS A 90 18.13 -8.58 -7.33
C HIS A 90 17.84 -10.07 -7.14
N THR A 91 18.84 -10.82 -6.65
CA THR A 91 18.75 -12.29 -6.54
C THR A 91 17.61 -12.75 -5.63
N GLY A 92 17.30 -12.01 -4.57
CA GLY A 92 16.17 -12.29 -3.69
C GLY A 92 14.81 -12.17 -4.38
N VAL A 93 14.66 -11.17 -5.27
CA VAL A 93 13.44 -10.99 -6.06
C VAL A 93 13.28 -12.13 -7.05
N ARG A 94 14.35 -12.52 -7.75
CA ARG A 94 14.33 -13.70 -8.64
C ARG A 94 13.85 -14.96 -7.92
N ARG A 95 14.49 -15.31 -6.79
CA ARG A 95 14.08 -16.46 -5.96
C ARG A 95 12.61 -16.40 -5.56
N ARG A 96 12.12 -15.20 -5.23
CA ARG A 96 10.72 -14.98 -4.84
C ARG A 96 9.74 -15.20 -5.99
N LEU A 97 10.05 -14.66 -7.18
CA LEU A 97 9.24 -14.81 -8.39
C LEU A 97 9.24 -16.27 -8.87
N ASP A 98 10.37 -16.96 -8.82
CA ASP A 98 10.46 -18.40 -9.12
C ASP A 98 9.58 -19.20 -8.15
N ALA A 99 9.67 -18.93 -6.85
CA ALA A 99 8.83 -19.60 -5.84
C ALA A 99 7.33 -19.31 -6.01
N LEU A 100 6.94 -18.12 -6.47
CA LEU A 100 5.55 -17.81 -6.83
C LEU A 100 5.08 -18.64 -8.03
N ALA A 101 5.92 -18.72 -9.06
CA ALA A 101 5.61 -19.46 -10.29
C ALA A 101 5.47 -20.96 -10.03
N GLU A 102 6.25 -21.52 -9.10
CA GLU A 102 6.27 -22.94 -8.73
C GLU A 102 5.27 -23.29 -7.62
N SER A 103 4.64 -22.31 -6.97
CA SER A 103 3.72 -22.58 -5.87
C SER A 103 2.57 -23.49 -6.30
N ALA A 104 2.34 -24.55 -5.51
CA ALA A 104 1.25 -25.51 -5.70
C ALA A 104 -0.01 -25.15 -4.89
N ALA A 105 0.04 -24.07 -4.11
CA ALA A 105 -1.05 -23.68 -3.21
C ALA A 105 -1.18 -22.16 -3.08
N ASP A 106 -2.38 -21.76 -2.70
CA ASP A 106 -2.76 -20.38 -2.46
C ASP A 106 -3.31 -20.21 -1.05
N LEU A 107 -2.96 -19.10 -0.42
CA LEU A 107 -3.62 -18.64 0.78
C LEU A 107 -4.83 -17.81 0.37
N VAL A 108 -6.02 -18.28 0.73
CA VAL A 108 -7.29 -17.65 0.40
C VAL A 108 -7.87 -17.03 1.65
N LEU A 109 -8.20 -15.73 1.57
CA LEU A 109 -8.77 -14.94 2.65
C LEU A 109 -10.27 -14.73 2.39
N PHE A 110 -11.08 -14.84 3.43
CA PHE A 110 -12.52 -14.58 3.40
C PHE A 110 -12.77 -13.32 4.21
N LEU A 111 -12.95 -12.21 3.53
CA LEU A 111 -13.10 -10.89 4.10
C LEU A 111 -14.57 -10.45 4.10
N GLU A 112 -14.87 -9.49 4.95
CA GLU A 112 -16.05 -8.64 4.83
C GLU A 112 -16.19 -8.07 3.41
N HIS A 113 -17.43 -8.03 2.93
CA HIS A 113 -17.73 -7.49 1.61
C HIS A 113 -18.22 -6.05 1.74
N VAL A 114 -17.53 -5.15 1.05
CA VAL A 114 -17.89 -3.74 0.91
C VAL A 114 -17.99 -3.44 -0.59
N PRO A 115 -19.07 -2.79 -1.07
CA PRO A 115 -19.49 -2.90 -2.47
C PRO A 115 -18.70 -2.03 -3.45
N HIS A 116 -18.08 -0.94 -3.01
CA HIS A 116 -17.48 0.04 -3.91
C HIS A 116 -15.96 0.14 -3.76
N ASP A 117 -15.25 0.10 -4.87
CA ASP A 117 -13.84 0.53 -4.97
C ASP A 117 -13.80 2.06 -4.98
N LEU A 118 -13.04 2.65 -4.04
CA LEU A 118 -12.90 4.10 -3.93
C LEU A 118 -12.43 4.73 -5.24
N HIS A 119 -11.56 4.07 -6.01
CA HIS A 119 -11.07 4.60 -7.27
C HIS A 119 -12.18 4.92 -8.28
N THR A 120 -13.25 4.13 -8.27
CA THR A 120 -14.40 4.31 -9.18
C THR A 120 -15.57 5.06 -8.56
N TRP A 121 -15.68 5.03 -7.22
CA TRP A 121 -16.76 5.68 -6.49
C TRP A 121 -16.50 7.16 -6.17
N MET A 122 -15.24 7.57 -6.09
CA MET A 122 -14.83 8.92 -5.68
C MET A 122 -15.49 10.03 -6.53
N HIS A 123 -15.94 11.09 -5.87
CA HIS A 123 -16.57 12.27 -6.47
C HIS A 123 -16.35 13.51 -5.59
N GLU A 124 -16.72 14.68 -6.10
CA GLU A 124 -16.50 15.99 -5.46
C GLU A 124 -17.00 16.05 -4.01
N ASP A 125 -18.27 15.70 -3.77
CA ASP A 125 -18.91 15.80 -2.45
C ASP A 125 -18.32 14.83 -1.41
N ALA A 126 -17.55 13.83 -1.84
CA ALA A 126 -16.93 12.85 -0.95
C ALA A 126 -15.57 13.31 -0.39
N CYS A 127 -14.98 14.40 -0.90
CA CYS A 127 -13.61 14.81 -0.57
C CYS A 127 -13.39 14.96 0.95
N GLY A 128 -14.32 15.62 1.64
CA GLY A 128 -14.22 15.80 3.10
C GLY A 128 -14.36 14.50 3.89
N MET A 129 -15.19 13.54 3.44
CA MET A 129 -15.28 12.22 4.09
C MET A 129 -13.99 11.43 3.89
N VAL A 130 -13.49 11.43 2.67
CA VAL A 130 -12.28 10.70 2.29
C VAL A 130 -11.08 11.23 3.03
N GLU A 131 -10.89 12.56 3.12
CA GLU A 131 -9.81 13.15 3.91
C GLU A 131 -9.82 12.67 5.37
N ARG A 132 -10.99 12.71 6.03
CA ARG A 132 -11.14 12.29 7.43
C ARG A 132 -10.76 10.82 7.60
N ASP A 133 -11.26 9.96 6.73
CA ASP A 133 -11.08 8.52 6.85
C ASP A 133 -9.68 8.06 6.48
N LEU A 134 -9.05 8.65 5.45
CA LEU A 134 -7.64 8.43 5.14
C LEU A 134 -6.76 8.80 6.34
N THR A 135 -7.06 9.91 7.01
CA THR A 135 -6.35 10.32 8.22
C THR A 135 -6.58 9.33 9.38
N ALA A 136 -7.80 8.81 9.55
CA ALA A 136 -8.13 7.81 10.57
C ALA A 136 -7.42 6.46 10.32
N ILE A 137 -7.35 6.04 9.06
CA ILE A 137 -6.60 4.86 8.61
C ILE A 137 -5.12 5.02 8.94
N ALA A 138 -4.49 6.13 8.52
CA ALA A 138 -3.08 6.40 8.77
C ALA A 138 -2.74 6.40 10.28
N ARG A 139 -3.60 6.99 11.11
CA ARG A 139 -3.45 6.96 12.57
C ARG A 139 -3.54 5.54 13.14
N SER A 140 -4.46 4.73 12.62
CA SER A 140 -4.65 3.35 13.08
C SER A 140 -3.48 2.45 12.67
N LEU A 141 -2.98 2.58 11.44
CA LEU A 141 -1.77 1.91 10.97
C LEU A 141 -0.57 2.20 11.90
N ARG A 142 -0.32 3.47 12.20
CA ARG A 142 0.74 3.87 13.14
C ARG A 142 0.55 3.30 14.54
N ARG A 143 -0.66 3.39 15.10
CA ARG A 143 -0.99 2.84 16.43
C ARG A 143 -0.69 1.34 16.49
N LEU A 144 -0.98 0.62 15.42
CA LEU A 144 -0.77 -0.83 15.32
C LEU A 144 0.69 -1.21 15.03
N GLY A 145 1.57 -0.25 14.74
CA GLY A 145 2.93 -0.52 14.26
C GLY A 145 2.88 -1.30 12.94
N LEU A 146 1.96 -0.93 12.05
CA LEU A 146 1.71 -1.54 10.75
C LEU A 146 1.97 -0.52 9.65
N TRP A 147 2.66 -0.95 8.60
CA TRP A 147 2.90 -0.20 7.37
C TRP A 147 2.22 -0.93 6.23
N HIS A 148 1.53 -0.19 5.38
CA HIS A 148 0.84 -0.71 4.20
C HIS A 148 1.71 -0.62 2.94
N PHE A 149 2.41 0.51 2.76
CA PHE A 149 3.26 0.86 1.60
C PHE A 149 2.58 1.00 0.23
N ASP A 150 1.34 0.54 0.10
CA ASP A 150 0.60 0.58 -1.18
C ASP A 150 -0.89 0.93 -1.01
N ALA A 151 -1.21 1.92 -0.18
CA ALA A 151 -2.58 2.27 0.16
C ALA A 151 -3.26 3.15 -0.91
N HIS A 152 -3.10 2.83 -2.20
CA HIS A 152 -3.71 3.61 -3.27
C HIS A 152 -5.24 3.41 -3.33
N PHE A 153 -5.97 4.24 -4.07
CA PHE A 153 -7.43 4.22 -4.07
C PHE A 153 -8.06 2.88 -4.49
N ARG A 154 -7.37 2.03 -5.27
CA ARG A 154 -7.86 0.67 -5.60
C ARG A 154 -7.75 -0.35 -4.47
N ASN A 155 -7.03 -0.01 -3.40
CA ASN A 155 -6.89 -0.81 -2.18
C ASN A 155 -7.75 -0.25 -1.05
N LEU A 156 -8.65 0.69 -1.37
CA LEU A 156 -9.62 1.28 -0.47
C LEU A 156 -11.02 0.98 -1.01
N VAL A 157 -11.88 0.46 -0.15
CA VAL A 157 -13.28 0.19 -0.46
C VAL A 157 -14.20 1.02 0.43
N THR A 158 -15.44 1.24 0.01
CA THR A 158 -16.41 2.07 0.74
C THR A 158 -17.83 1.57 0.58
N ASP A 159 -18.62 1.74 1.64
CA ASP A 159 -20.07 1.54 1.64
C ASP A 159 -20.84 2.86 1.34
N GLY A 160 -20.10 3.96 1.14
CA GLY A 160 -20.63 5.30 0.94
C GLY A 160 -20.57 6.18 2.19
N GLU A 161 -20.43 5.59 3.38
CA GLU A 161 -20.33 6.30 4.66
C GLU A 161 -18.90 6.27 5.23
N ARG A 162 -18.14 5.21 4.96
CA ARG A 162 -16.80 4.99 5.50
C ARG A 162 -15.85 4.31 4.51
N LEU A 163 -14.57 4.66 4.56
CA LEU A 163 -13.50 3.94 3.87
C LEU A 163 -12.95 2.78 4.71
N HIS A 164 -12.66 1.67 4.02
CA HIS A 164 -11.98 0.51 4.56
C HIS A 164 -10.72 0.21 3.75
N LEU A 165 -9.57 0.14 4.42
CA LEU A 165 -8.33 -0.30 3.80
C LEU A 165 -8.29 -1.83 3.69
N THR A 166 -7.85 -2.31 2.52
CA THR A 166 -7.68 -3.73 2.20
C THR A 166 -6.37 -3.95 1.44
N ASP A 167 -6.09 -5.21 1.08
CA ASP A 167 -4.87 -5.66 0.38
C ASP A 167 -3.56 -5.33 1.12
N PHE A 168 -3.23 -6.19 2.08
CA PHE A 168 -1.98 -6.07 2.85
C PHE A 168 -0.82 -6.84 2.22
N GLY A 169 -0.81 -7.06 0.90
CA GLY A 169 0.20 -7.87 0.20
C GLY A 169 1.64 -7.35 0.29
N LEU A 170 1.79 -6.04 0.56
CA LEU A 170 3.07 -5.36 0.76
C LEU A 170 3.33 -4.96 2.22
N ALA A 171 2.40 -5.28 3.12
CA ALA A 171 2.44 -4.78 4.47
C ALA A 171 3.64 -5.32 5.29
N SER A 172 4.09 -4.51 6.24
CA SER A 172 5.13 -4.85 7.20
C SER A 172 4.77 -4.33 8.59
N SER A 173 5.30 -4.95 9.64
CA SER A 173 4.98 -4.56 11.01
C SER A 173 6.14 -4.80 11.95
N THR A 174 6.23 -3.98 12.99
CA THR A 174 7.14 -4.20 14.13
C THR A 174 6.88 -5.54 14.84
N ARG A 175 5.70 -6.13 14.67
CA ARG A 175 5.32 -7.46 15.19
C ARG A 175 5.81 -8.61 14.32
N PHE A 176 6.33 -8.34 13.12
CA PHE A 176 6.87 -9.38 12.24
C PHE A 176 8.30 -9.77 12.63
N ARG A 177 8.72 -10.98 12.22
CA ARG A 177 10.12 -11.42 12.26
C ARG A 177 10.96 -10.68 11.21
N LEU A 178 11.29 -9.44 11.50
CA LEU A 178 12.08 -8.56 10.64
C LEU A 178 13.59 -8.78 10.79
N THR A 179 14.30 -8.64 9.67
CA THR A 179 15.75 -8.43 9.62
C THR A 179 16.13 -7.04 10.17
N MET A 180 17.42 -6.79 10.38
CA MET A 180 17.89 -5.47 10.83
C MET A 180 17.65 -4.37 9.80
N ASP A 181 17.82 -4.68 8.51
CA ASP A 181 17.60 -3.71 7.43
C ASP A 181 16.12 -3.35 7.29
N GLU A 182 15.22 -4.32 7.44
CA GLU A 182 13.78 -4.05 7.48
C GLU A 182 13.39 -3.17 8.67
N ARG A 183 13.97 -3.38 9.86
CA ARG A 183 13.69 -2.52 11.02
C ARG A 183 14.10 -1.08 10.76
N ARG A 184 15.33 -0.87 10.30
CA ARG A 184 15.82 0.48 9.92
C ARG A 184 14.93 1.10 8.86
N PHE A 185 14.52 0.32 7.87
CA PHE A 185 13.59 0.78 6.85
C PHE A 185 12.27 1.25 7.48
N LEU A 186 11.63 0.48 8.37
CA LEU A 186 10.39 0.95 9.03
C LEU A 186 10.61 2.22 9.87
N ASP A 187 11.73 2.32 10.59
CA ASP A 187 12.08 3.51 11.38
C ASP A 187 12.22 4.76 10.51
N ASP A 188 12.76 4.61 9.29
CA ASP A 188 12.86 5.70 8.33
C ASP A 188 11.51 6.07 7.70
N HIS A 189 10.50 5.19 7.77
CA HIS A 189 9.22 5.29 7.06
C HIS A 189 8.02 5.52 7.97
N VAL A 190 8.21 5.98 9.21
CA VAL A 190 7.13 6.16 10.21
C VAL A 190 5.95 7.00 9.69
N ARG A 191 6.20 7.96 8.80
CA ARG A 191 5.18 8.85 8.21
C ARG A 191 4.71 8.44 6.82
N HIS A 192 5.27 7.37 6.25
CA HIS A 192 5.05 6.98 4.85
C HIS A 192 3.56 6.89 4.48
N ASP A 193 2.79 6.04 5.15
CA ASP A 193 1.41 5.77 4.72
C ASP A 193 0.48 6.97 4.88
N GLU A 194 0.71 7.82 5.90
CA GLU A 194 -0.05 9.07 6.04
C GLU A 194 0.18 10.00 4.86
N CYS A 195 1.45 10.25 4.55
CA CYS A 195 1.83 11.15 3.47
C CYS A 195 1.43 10.58 2.11
N TYR A 196 1.54 9.26 1.92
CA TYR A 196 1.12 8.56 0.71
C TYR A 196 -0.38 8.67 0.46
N LEU A 197 -1.20 8.41 1.48
CA LEU A 197 -2.66 8.51 1.39
C LEU A 197 -3.12 9.92 1.06
N LEU A 198 -2.58 10.92 1.76
CA LEU A 198 -2.95 12.32 1.55
C LEU A 198 -2.47 12.83 0.17
N ALA A 199 -1.28 12.42 -0.27
CA ALA A 199 -0.79 12.73 -1.61
C ALA A 199 -1.71 12.15 -2.70
N HIS A 200 -2.20 10.92 -2.53
CA HIS A 200 -3.18 10.33 -3.45
C HIS A 200 -4.48 11.12 -3.54
N LEU A 201 -5.00 11.61 -2.41
CA LEU A 201 -6.19 12.46 -2.42
C LEU A 201 -5.94 13.78 -3.16
N VAL A 202 -4.84 14.47 -2.85
CA VAL A 202 -4.46 15.72 -3.55
C VAL A 202 -4.32 15.48 -5.06
N ASN A 203 -3.63 14.39 -5.43
CA ASN A 203 -3.43 14.00 -6.82
C ASN A 203 -4.74 13.72 -7.54
N TRP A 204 -5.69 13.06 -6.88
CA TRP A 204 -7.01 12.79 -7.43
C TRP A 204 -7.78 14.09 -7.64
N ILE A 205 -7.83 14.98 -6.66
CA ILE A 205 -8.55 16.26 -6.75
C ILE A 205 -8.04 17.09 -7.93
N VAL A 206 -6.72 17.33 -8.00
CA VAL A 206 -6.13 18.19 -9.04
C VAL A 206 -6.29 17.57 -10.43
N ARG A 207 -6.25 16.24 -10.53
CA ARG A 207 -6.42 15.53 -11.80
C ARG A 207 -7.87 15.51 -12.27
N GLU A 208 -8.77 14.99 -11.44
CA GLU A 208 -10.14 14.66 -11.84
C GLU A 208 -11.06 15.89 -11.76
N LEU A 209 -10.99 16.67 -10.68
CA LEU A 209 -11.80 17.89 -10.52
C LEU A 209 -11.15 19.09 -11.21
N GLY A 210 -9.82 19.16 -11.16
CA GLY A 210 -9.05 20.25 -11.79
C GLY A 210 -8.76 20.04 -13.29
N GLY A 211 -9.03 18.84 -13.84
CA GLY A 211 -8.81 18.53 -15.25
C GLY A 211 -7.33 18.42 -15.66
N VAL A 212 -6.38 18.33 -14.72
CA VAL A 212 -4.94 18.28 -15.01
C VAL A 212 -4.48 16.83 -15.14
N GLY A 213 -4.69 16.25 -16.32
CA GLY A 213 -4.40 14.84 -16.59
C GLY A 213 -2.91 14.47 -16.69
N ASP A 214 -2.05 15.41 -17.12
CA ASP A 214 -0.61 15.17 -17.23
C ASP A 214 0.06 15.16 -15.85
N VAL A 215 0.85 14.11 -15.57
CA VAL A 215 1.47 13.90 -14.25
C VAL A 215 2.47 15.00 -13.91
N ARG A 216 3.25 15.50 -14.89
CA ARG A 216 4.24 16.55 -14.64
C ARG A 216 3.57 17.88 -14.37
N ALA A 217 2.57 18.24 -15.17
CA ALA A 217 1.77 19.46 -14.98
C ALA A 217 1.03 19.44 -13.64
N ARG A 218 0.42 18.30 -13.27
CA ARG A 218 -0.26 18.13 -11.98
C ARG A 218 0.71 18.31 -10.81
N ASN A 219 1.86 17.63 -10.86
CA ASN A 219 2.87 17.73 -9.80
C ASN A 219 3.42 19.16 -9.69
N ASP A 220 3.59 19.86 -10.82
CA ASP A 220 4.02 21.26 -10.85
C ASP A 220 2.97 22.21 -10.25
N ALA A 221 1.70 22.05 -10.60
CA ALA A 221 0.59 22.81 -10.03
C ALA A 221 0.50 22.64 -8.50
N ILE A 222 0.61 21.40 -8.01
CA ILE A 222 0.63 21.10 -6.56
C ILE A 222 1.82 21.77 -5.89
N ARG A 223 3.02 21.65 -6.47
CA ARG A 223 4.26 22.20 -5.90
C ARG A 223 4.28 23.73 -5.87
N THR A 224 3.77 24.38 -6.90
CA THR A 224 3.77 25.85 -7.02
C THR A 224 2.56 26.50 -6.35
N GLY A 225 1.50 25.73 -6.06
CA GLY A 225 0.22 26.24 -5.57
C GLY A 225 -0.61 26.95 -6.65
N VAL A 226 -0.17 26.94 -7.91
CA VAL A 226 -0.94 27.48 -9.06
C VAL A 226 -1.94 26.41 -9.49
N LEU A 227 -3.01 26.30 -8.71
CA LEU A 227 -4.05 25.29 -8.89
C LEU A 227 -5.06 25.69 -9.99
N PRO A 228 -5.66 24.72 -10.71
CA PRO A 228 -6.84 24.97 -11.52
C PRO A 228 -8.02 25.43 -10.64
N SER A 229 -9.11 25.88 -11.26
CA SER A 229 -10.36 26.13 -10.53
C SER A 229 -10.84 24.85 -9.88
N LEU A 230 -11.02 24.86 -8.57
CA LEU A 230 -11.47 23.72 -7.79
C LEU A 230 -12.70 24.10 -6.94
N PRO A 231 -13.54 23.13 -6.59
CA PRO A 231 -14.56 23.31 -5.57
C PRO A 231 -13.96 23.80 -4.25
N PRO A 232 -14.61 24.70 -3.49
CA PRO A 232 -14.01 25.33 -2.31
C PRO A 232 -13.47 24.36 -1.26
N GLU A 233 -14.20 23.27 -0.97
CA GLU A 233 -13.76 22.26 -0.02
C GLU A 233 -12.54 21.49 -0.53
N ALA A 234 -12.57 21.07 -1.80
CA ALA A 234 -11.47 20.37 -2.45
C ALA A 234 -10.21 21.25 -2.55
N GLU A 235 -10.35 22.54 -2.86
CA GLU A 235 -9.25 23.49 -2.86
C GLU A 235 -8.61 23.62 -1.47
N ALA A 236 -9.43 23.71 -0.41
CA ALA A 236 -8.94 23.78 0.96
C ALA A 236 -8.14 22.53 1.36
N ILE A 237 -8.60 21.35 0.95
CA ILE A 237 -7.90 20.07 1.15
C ILE A 237 -6.55 20.08 0.41
N VAL A 238 -6.55 20.49 -0.87
CA VAL A 238 -5.30 20.56 -1.66
C VAL A 238 -4.31 21.52 -1.01
N ARG A 239 -4.75 22.73 -0.63
CA ARG A 239 -3.86 23.72 0.01
C ARG A 239 -3.25 23.20 1.31
N ARG A 240 -4.02 22.47 2.11
CA ARG A 240 -3.56 21.88 3.38
C ARG A 240 -2.48 20.83 3.19
N HIS A 241 -2.63 19.97 2.18
CA HIS A 241 -1.76 18.81 2.00
C HIS A 241 -0.73 18.95 0.87
N ALA A 242 -0.76 20.04 0.11
CA ALA A 242 0.13 20.30 -1.02
C ALA A 242 1.62 20.20 -0.67
N PRO A 243 2.12 20.73 0.48
CA PRO A 243 3.54 20.62 0.82
C PRO A 243 4.02 19.17 0.89
N VAL A 244 3.27 18.32 1.59
CA VAL A 244 3.58 16.88 1.72
C VAL A 244 3.38 16.15 0.39
N ALA A 245 2.28 16.44 -0.31
CA ALA A 245 1.99 15.83 -1.61
C ALA A 245 3.09 16.13 -2.63
N ALA A 246 3.65 17.35 -2.65
CA ALA A 246 4.75 17.71 -3.54
C ALA A 246 6.00 16.84 -3.30
N VAL A 247 6.40 16.63 -2.04
CA VAL A 247 7.56 15.80 -1.67
C VAL A 247 7.33 14.33 -2.03
N VAL A 248 6.17 13.77 -1.67
CA VAL A 248 5.81 12.37 -1.98
C VAL A 248 5.74 12.15 -3.48
N ASN A 249 5.17 13.11 -4.22
CA ASN A 249 5.05 13.03 -5.67
C ASN A 249 6.40 13.05 -6.36
N ASP A 250 7.34 13.89 -5.93
CA ASP A 250 8.72 13.90 -6.46
C ASP A 250 9.39 12.54 -6.22
N PHE A 251 9.31 12.04 -5.00
CA PHE A 251 9.87 10.75 -4.63
C PHE A 251 9.32 9.60 -5.50
N TYR A 252 8.01 9.44 -5.58
CA TYR A 252 7.40 8.37 -6.39
C TYR A 252 7.64 8.55 -7.89
N PHE A 253 7.66 9.81 -8.37
CA PHE A 253 7.98 10.09 -9.77
C PHE A 253 9.39 9.59 -10.12
N ARG A 254 10.38 9.89 -9.27
CA ARG A 254 11.76 9.41 -9.45
C ARG A 254 11.88 7.90 -9.24
N LEU A 255 11.12 7.33 -8.31
CA LEU A 255 11.07 5.88 -8.09
C LEU A 255 10.62 5.12 -9.36
N HIS A 256 9.63 5.66 -10.08
CA HIS A 256 9.16 5.10 -11.35
C HIS A 256 10.09 5.39 -12.54
N THR A 257 10.61 6.62 -12.65
CA THR A 257 11.28 7.10 -13.87
C THR A 257 12.81 7.03 -13.84
N GLU A 258 13.43 7.04 -12.66
CA GLU A 258 14.88 7.03 -12.51
C GLU A 258 15.35 5.68 -11.96
N SER A 259 14.94 5.33 -10.73
CA SER A 259 15.41 4.11 -10.06
C SER A 259 14.56 3.72 -8.87
N ARG A 260 14.29 2.41 -8.72
CA ARG A 260 13.66 1.83 -7.52
C ARG A 260 14.49 1.96 -6.23
N ARG A 261 15.73 2.48 -6.32
CA ARG A 261 16.64 2.69 -5.18
C ARG A 261 16.70 4.14 -4.71
N VAL A 262 15.86 5.02 -5.24
CA VAL A 262 15.77 6.40 -4.75
C VAL A 262 15.51 6.36 -3.23
N PRO A 263 16.33 7.06 -2.41
CA PRO A 263 16.13 7.10 -0.97
C PRO A 263 14.81 7.77 -0.59
N PHE A 264 14.19 7.29 0.49
CA PHE A 264 12.99 7.90 1.02
C PHE A 264 13.29 9.29 1.60
N PRO A 265 12.54 10.34 1.23
CA PRO A 265 12.80 11.72 1.64
C PRO A 265 12.25 12.01 3.03
N ARG A 266 12.75 11.29 4.05
CA ARG A 266 12.23 11.37 5.42
C ARG A 266 12.28 12.80 5.97
N ASN A 267 13.41 13.46 5.84
CA ASN A 267 13.62 14.78 6.43
C ASN A 267 12.73 15.83 5.75
N GLU A 268 12.63 15.77 4.42
CA GLU A 268 11.79 16.67 3.64
C GLU A 268 10.30 16.48 3.96
N ILE A 269 9.87 15.24 4.25
CA ILE A 269 8.51 14.95 4.72
C ILE A 269 8.26 15.56 6.10
N GLU A 270 9.18 15.39 7.05
CA GLU A 270 9.05 15.97 8.40
C GLU A 270 9.02 17.50 8.35
N ASP A 271 9.87 18.12 7.53
CA ASP A 271 9.88 19.58 7.33
C ASP A 271 8.56 20.06 6.71
N ALA A 272 8.03 19.35 5.70
CA ALA A 272 6.75 19.67 5.09
C ALA A 272 5.58 19.55 6.07
N LEU A 273 5.59 18.53 6.94
CA LEU A 273 4.57 18.35 7.98
C LEU A 273 4.65 19.41 9.09
N ALA A 274 5.87 19.85 9.45
CA ALA A 274 6.06 20.88 10.47
C ALA A 274 5.64 22.30 9.99
N GLY A 275 5.66 22.53 8.68
CA GLY A 275 5.24 23.79 8.06
C GLY A 275 3.77 23.87 7.64
N SER A 276 3.00 22.79 7.83
CA SER A 276 1.58 22.67 7.43
C SER A 276 0.59 23.06 8.54
#